data_AF-A0A6V7HTV3-F1
#
_entry.id   AF-A0A6V7HTV3-F1
#
_cell.length_a   1.000
_cell.length_b   1.000
_cell.length_c   1.000
_cell.angle_alpha   90.00
_cell.angle_beta   90.00
_cell.angle_gamma   90.00
#
_symmetry.space_group_name_H-M   'P 1'
#
loop_
_entity.id
_entity.type
_entity.pdbx_description
1 polymer ?
#
loop_
_entity_poly.entity_id
_entity_poly.type
_entity_poly.pdbx_seq_one_letter_code
_entity_poly.pdbx_strand_id
1 'polypeptide(L)'
;VHLYFSSLPEDKIPYVGSAGERERVKQLLQQLPPHDNEARYCSGLAEEEKRELRVFAAQRKREALGRGHASQLDRPYGSGCRDCGRPIAAGEMAVGASRAGPTALWHPACFVCCVCRQLLVDLIYFWREGRLYCGRHHAETLKPRCCACDEIILADECTEAEGRAWHMRHFACLECDRQ
;
A
#
# COMPACT_ATOMS: atom_id res chain seq x y z
N VAL A 1 -16.75 7.47 -12.60
CA VAL A 1 -16.63 7.21 -11.14
C VAL A 1 -17.76 6.34 -10.61
N HIS A 2 -19.04 6.65 -10.89
CA HIS A 2 -20.18 5.83 -10.44
C HIS A 2 -20.05 4.34 -10.84
N LEU A 3 -19.79 4.05 -12.12
CA LEU A 3 -19.61 2.68 -12.63
C LEU A 3 -18.49 1.90 -11.92
N TYR A 4 -17.41 2.57 -11.54
CA TYR A 4 -16.34 1.94 -10.76
C TYR A 4 -16.83 1.56 -9.37
N PHE A 5 -17.47 2.48 -8.64
CA PHE A 5 -17.96 2.18 -7.30
C PHE A 5 -19.03 1.08 -7.30
N SER A 6 -19.89 1.04 -8.31
CA SER A 6 -20.87 -0.05 -8.49
C SER A 6 -20.25 -1.44 -8.71
N SER A 7 -18.94 -1.51 -9.03
CA SER A 7 -18.21 -2.78 -9.18
C SER A 7 -17.49 -3.25 -7.90
N LEU A 8 -17.61 -2.47 -6.82
CA LEU A 8 -17.03 -2.81 -5.51
C LEU A 8 -18.10 -3.38 -4.56
N PRO A 9 -17.70 -4.15 -3.53
CA PRO A 9 -18.59 -4.53 -2.44
C PRO A 9 -19.21 -3.29 -1.76
N GLU A 10 -20.49 -3.37 -1.39
CA GLU A 10 -21.27 -2.24 -0.85
C GLU A 10 -20.62 -1.64 0.41
N ASP A 11 -20.06 -2.48 1.27
CA ASP A 11 -19.36 -2.09 2.50
C ASP A 11 -18.04 -1.35 2.25
N LYS A 12 -17.54 -1.36 1.00
CA LYS A 12 -16.30 -0.70 0.57
C LYS A 12 -16.54 0.58 -0.22
N ILE A 13 -17.80 0.93 -0.53
CA ILE A 13 -18.10 2.14 -1.30
C ILE A 13 -18.11 3.36 -0.36
N PRO A 14 -17.26 4.39 -0.59
CA PRO A 14 -17.09 5.50 0.34
C PRO A 14 -18.12 6.62 0.12
N TYR A 15 -19.41 6.33 0.27
CA TYR A 15 -20.44 7.38 0.30
C TYR A 15 -20.35 8.18 1.60
N VAL A 16 -20.64 9.48 1.56
CA VAL A 16 -20.60 10.36 2.74
C VAL A 16 -21.50 9.80 3.85
N GLY A 17 -20.96 9.63 5.05
CA GLY A 17 -21.63 9.07 6.22
C GLY A 17 -21.71 7.54 6.27
N SER A 18 -21.28 6.84 5.22
CA SER A 18 -21.40 5.38 5.11
C SER A 18 -20.34 4.61 5.91
N ALA A 19 -20.56 3.31 6.07
CA ALA A 19 -19.52 2.39 6.58
C ALA A 19 -18.27 2.38 5.70
N GLY A 20 -18.45 2.46 4.38
CA GLY A 20 -17.34 2.49 3.43
C GLY A 20 -16.48 3.75 3.53
N GLU A 21 -17.05 4.90 3.92
CA GLU A 21 -16.26 6.11 4.19
C GLU A 21 -15.31 5.91 5.38
N ARG A 22 -15.83 5.39 6.49
CA ARG A 22 -15.03 5.09 7.69
C ARG A 22 -13.94 4.07 7.39
N GLU A 23 -14.30 3.01 6.67
CA GLU A 23 -13.36 1.98 6.24
C GLU A 23 -12.28 2.56 5.31
N ARG A 24 -12.65 3.43 4.36
CA ARG A 24 -11.69 4.10 3.47
C ARG A 24 -10.70 4.95 4.26
N VAL A 25 -11.15 5.70 5.27
CA VAL A 25 -10.26 6.50 6.13
C VAL A 25 -9.27 5.61 6.88
N LYS A 26 -9.74 4.49 7.45
CA LYS A 26 -8.88 3.50 8.11
C LYS A 26 -7.85 2.90 7.14
N GLN A 27 -8.29 2.51 5.95
CA GLN A 27 -7.40 1.97 4.92
C GLN A 27 -6.38 3.00 4.45
N LEU A 28 -6.75 4.28 4.32
CA LEU A 28 -5.82 5.33 3.91
C LEU A 28 -4.65 5.45 4.90
N LEU A 29 -4.96 5.55 6.20
CA LEU A 29 -3.95 5.65 7.26
C LEU A 29 -3.08 4.38 7.33
N GLN A 30 -3.69 3.20 7.17
CA GLN A 30 -2.95 1.95 7.21
C GLN A 30 -2.09 1.73 5.95
N GLN A 31 -2.61 2.00 4.76
CA GLN A 31 -1.93 1.71 3.49
C GLN A 31 -0.90 2.76 3.11
N LEU A 32 -1.10 4.02 3.52
CA LEU A 32 -0.21 5.15 3.25
C LEU A 32 0.15 5.87 4.56
N PRO A 33 0.94 5.23 5.45
CA PRO A 33 1.32 5.86 6.70
C PRO A 33 2.09 7.16 6.43
N PRO A 34 1.71 8.28 7.05
CA PRO A 34 2.32 9.58 6.74
C PRO A 34 3.78 9.67 7.19
N HIS A 35 4.14 8.96 8.26
CA HIS A 35 5.51 8.83 8.77
C HIS A 35 6.45 8.06 7.84
N ASP A 36 5.93 7.26 6.89
CA ASP A 36 6.77 6.64 5.85
C ASP A 36 7.25 7.65 4.78
N ASN A 37 6.75 8.88 4.81
CA ASN A 37 6.96 9.89 3.78
C ASN A 37 7.54 11.20 4.30
N GLU A 38 7.16 11.61 5.52
CA GLU A 38 7.54 12.91 6.06
C GLU A 38 7.96 12.80 7.53
N ALA A 39 9.18 13.26 7.81
CA ALA A 39 9.79 13.18 9.14
C ALA A 39 8.98 13.87 10.26
N ARG A 40 8.15 14.87 9.91
CA ARG A 40 7.31 15.58 10.89
C ARG A 40 6.25 14.69 11.55
N TYR A 41 5.94 13.55 10.95
CA TYR A 41 5.01 12.57 11.51
C TYR A 41 5.71 11.43 12.27
N CYS A 42 7.05 11.44 12.34
CA CYS A 42 7.84 10.43 13.03
C CYS A 42 8.19 10.86 14.45
N SER A 43 8.44 9.89 15.33
CA SER A 43 8.68 10.08 16.76
C SER A 43 10.15 10.37 17.06
N GLY A 44 10.66 11.51 16.57
CA GLY A 44 11.96 12.04 16.99
C GLY A 44 13.18 11.43 16.28
N LEU A 45 13.12 11.29 14.96
CA LEU A 45 14.26 10.88 14.12
C LEU A 45 15.48 11.81 14.28
N ALA A 46 16.68 11.24 14.25
CA ALA A 46 17.94 11.97 14.11
C ALA A 46 18.05 12.64 12.71
N GLU A 47 18.93 13.63 12.54
CA GLU A 47 19.09 14.31 11.24
C GLU A 47 19.57 13.38 10.11
N GLU A 48 20.38 12.38 10.44
CA GLU A 48 20.79 11.29 9.54
C GLU A 48 19.57 10.50 9.04
N GLU A 49 18.74 10.01 9.97
CA GLU A 49 17.52 9.26 9.67
C GLU A 49 16.50 10.11 8.90
N LYS A 50 16.37 11.40 9.22
CA LYS A 50 15.52 12.32 8.44
C LYS A 50 15.99 12.43 6.99
N ARG A 51 17.30 12.48 6.75
CA ARG A 51 17.86 12.49 5.41
C ARG A 51 17.58 11.17 4.70
N GLU A 52 17.78 10.06 5.39
CA GLU A 52 17.51 8.73 4.87
C GLU A 52 16.02 8.54 4.50
N LEU A 53 15.09 8.96 5.37
CA LEU A 53 13.65 8.92 5.11
C LEU A 53 13.30 9.66 3.82
N ARG A 54 13.89 10.84 3.58
CA ARG A 54 13.65 11.61 2.35
C ARG A 54 14.12 10.85 1.13
N VAL A 55 15.30 10.24 1.18
CA VAL A 55 15.84 9.41 0.09
C VAL A 55 14.95 8.19 -0.15
N PHE A 56 14.61 7.47 0.92
CA PHE A 56 13.74 6.30 0.91
C PHE A 56 12.37 6.60 0.29
N ALA A 57 11.68 7.63 0.77
CA ALA A 57 10.37 8.02 0.25
C ALA A 57 10.45 8.48 -1.21
N ALA A 58 11.46 9.28 -1.57
CA ALA A 58 11.63 9.75 -2.95
C ALA A 58 11.92 8.61 -3.93
N GLN A 59 12.78 7.66 -3.54
CA GLN A 59 13.12 6.50 -4.35
C GLN A 59 11.88 5.65 -4.63
N ARG A 60 11.12 5.29 -3.58
CA ARG A 60 9.88 4.50 -3.72
C ARG A 60 8.86 5.18 -4.63
N LYS A 61 8.69 6.51 -4.48
CA LYS A 61 7.79 7.31 -5.33
C LYS A 61 8.22 7.30 -6.80
N ARG A 62 9.52 7.40 -7.06
CA ARG A 62 10.07 7.42 -8.42
C ARG A 62 10.01 6.04 -9.09
N GLU A 63 10.37 4.99 -8.38
CA GLU A 63 10.63 3.66 -8.96
C GLU A 63 9.40 2.75 -8.95
N ALA A 64 8.55 2.85 -7.93
CA ALA A 64 7.48 1.88 -7.71
C ALA A 64 6.08 2.50 -7.68
N LEU A 65 5.90 3.76 -7.26
CA LEU A 65 4.57 4.37 -7.11
C LEU A 65 3.89 4.64 -8.45
N GLY A 66 2.71 4.06 -8.65
CA GLY A 66 1.83 4.33 -9.79
C GLY A 66 0.41 4.70 -9.35
N ARG A 67 -0.38 5.18 -10.31
CA ARG A 67 -1.81 5.46 -10.15
C ARG A 67 -2.58 4.60 -11.13
N GLY A 68 -3.52 3.81 -10.62
CA GLY A 68 -4.40 2.97 -11.42
C GLY A 68 -5.39 3.84 -12.19
N HIS A 69 -5.72 3.43 -13.40
CA HIS A 69 -6.69 4.09 -14.25
C HIS A 69 -7.91 3.19 -14.40
N ALA A 70 -9.03 3.60 -13.79
CA ALA A 70 -10.31 2.91 -13.96
C ALA A 70 -10.97 3.35 -15.27
N SER A 71 -11.24 2.40 -16.15
CA SER A 71 -11.90 2.62 -17.45
C SER A 71 -12.83 1.46 -17.77
N GLN A 72 -13.87 1.73 -18.57
CA GLN A 72 -14.71 0.67 -19.12
C GLN A 72 -14.03 0.11 -20.37
N LEU A 73 -13.97 -1.22 -20.51
CA LEU A 73 -13.32 -1.84 -21.66
C LEU A 73 -14.26 -1.85 -22.87
N ASP A 74 -13.88 -1.18 -23.95
CA ASP A 74 -14.67 -1.17 -25.19
C ASP A 74 -14.64 -2.52 -25.92
N ARG A 75 -13.54 -3.26 -25.79
CA ARG A 75 -13.33 -4.57 -26.42
C ARG A 75 -12.57 -5.49 -25.47
N PRO A 76 -12.73 -6.83 -25.60
CA PRO A 76 -11.95 -7.76 -24.81
C PRO A 76 -10.47 -7.59 -25.17
N TYR A 77 -9.63 -7.21 -24.20
CA TYR A 77 -8.19 -7.08 -24.40
C TYR A 77 -7.48 -8.37 -23.95
N GLY A 78 -6.59 -8.89 -24.81
CA GLY A 78 -5.91 -10.16 -24.60
C GLY A 78 -4.84 -10.09 -23.51
N SER A 79 -5.20 -10.51 -22.30
CA SER A 79 -4.37 -11.22 -21.30
C SER A 79 -5.09 -11.52 -19.96
N GLY A 80 -6.41 -11.30 -19.86
CA GLY A 80 -7.19 -11.54 -18.65
C GLY A 80 -6.80 -10.63 -17.47
N CYS A 81 -7.52 -10.75 -16.37
CA CYS A 81 -7.18 -10.07 -15.12
C CYS A 81 -5.90 -10.64 -14.52
N ARG A 82 -4.94 -9.78 -14.19
CA ARG A 82 -3.63 -10.19 -13.66
C ARG A 82 -3.62 -10.81 -12.26
N ASP A 83 -4.68 -10.66 -11.48
CA ASP A 83 -4.79 -11.30 -10.14
C ASP A 83 -5.51 -12.65 -10.22
N CYS A 84 -6.70 -12.71 -10.84
CA CYS A 84 -7.50 -13.94 -10.86
C CYS A 84 -7.46 -14.74 -12.17
N GLY A 85 -6.76 -14.26 -13.21
CA GLY A 85 -6.63 -14.93 -14.51
C GLY A 85 -7.88 -14.95 -15.38
N ARG A 86 -9.05 -14.62 -14.83
CA ARG A 86 -10.33 -14.61 -15.56
C ARG A 86 -10.37 -13.47 -16.59
N PRO A 87 -11.01 -13.69 -17.76
CA PRO A 87 -11.20 -12.63 -18.75
C PRO A 87 -12.02 -11.48 -18.16
N ILE A 88 -11.71 -10.26 -18.57
CA ILE A 88 -12.53 -9.06 -18.28
C ILE A 88 -13.37 -8.81 -19.52
N ALA A 89 -14.69 -8.83 -19.38
CA ALA A 89 -15.59 -8.75 -20.53
C ALA A 89 -15.66 -7.33 -21.12
N ALA A 90 -16.07 -7.24 -22.38
CA ALA A 90 -16.38 -5.94 -22.98
C ALA A 90 -17.54 -5.29 -22.23
N GLY A 91 -17.44 -4.00 -21.97
CA GLY A 91 -18.38 -3.22 -21.17
C GLY A 91 -18.14 -3.32 -19.65
N GLU A 92 -17.22 -4.14 -19.16
CA GLU A 92 -16.87 -4.18 -17.74
C GLU A 92 -15.84 -3.11 -17.37
N MET A 93 -15.86 -2.71 -16.10
CA MET A 93 -14.82 -1.84 -15.54
C MET A 93 -13.52 -2.63 -15.36
N ALA A 94 -12.42 -2.03 -15.76
CA ALA A 94 -11.07 -2.52 -15.50
C ALA A 94 -10.20 -1.42 -14.91
N VAL A 95 -9.19 -1.82 -14.14
CA VAL A 95 -8.14 -0.94 -13.63
C VAL A 95 -6.85 -1.25 -14.40
N GLY A 96 -6.35 -0.28 -15.15
CA GLY A 96 -5.04 -0.33 -15.79
C GLY A 96 -3.93 0.16 -14.86
N ALA A 97 -2.75 -0.44 -14.93
CA ALA A 97 -1.59 -0.04 -14.12
C ALA A 97 -0.34 0.11 -14.98
N SER A 98 0.02 1.37 -15.31
CA SER A 98 1.10 1.68 -16.26
C SER A 98 2.45 1.03 -15.92
N ARG A 99 2.83 0.93 -14.63
CA ARG A 99 4.11 0.32 -14.22
C ARG A 99 4.16 -1.19 -14.42
N ALA A 100 3.01 -1.85 -14.48
CA ALA A 100 2.92 -3.27 -14.75
C ALA A 100 2.86 -3.62 -16.25
N GLY A 101 2.91 -2.59 -17.11
CA GLY A 101 2.85 -2.70 -18.55
C GLY A 101 1.56 -2.14 -19.14
N PRO A 102 1.57 -1.76 -20.43
CA PRO A 102 0.45 -1.06 -21.08
C PRO A 102 -0.82 -1.92 -21.19
N THR A 103 -0.68 -3.24 -21.15
CA THR A 103 -1.77 -4.21 -21.27
C THR A 103 -2.19 -4.79 -19.91
N ALA A 104 -1.62 -4.27 -18.82
CA ALA A 104 -1.86 -4.80 -17.48
C ALA A 104 -3.22 -4.34 -16.94
N LEU A 105 -4.14 -5.29 -16.80
CA LEU A 105 -5.51 -5.04 -16.38
C LEU A 105 -5.90 -5.90 -15.17
N TRP A 106 -6.71 -5.31 -14.30
CA TRP A 106 -7.35 -5.97 -13.17
C TRP A 106 -8.83 -5.67 -13.16
N HIS A 107 -9.64 -6.61 -12.66
CA HIS A 107 -10.95 -6.22 -12.15
C HIS A 107 -10.78 -5.22 -11.00
N PRO A 108 -11.71 -4.28 -10.80
CA PRO A 108 -11.73 -3.38 -9.64
C PRO A 108 -11.54 -4.11 -8.31
N ALA A 109 -12.27 -5.21 -8.08
CA ALA A 109 -12.15 -6.04 -6.89
C ALA A 109 -10.82 -6.82 -6.79
N CYS A 110 -10.09 -6.96 -7.89
CA CYS A 110 -8.79 -7.63 -7.96
C CYS A 110 -7.60 -6.67 -7.83
N PHE A 111 -7.85 -5.36 -7.82
CA PHE A 111 -6.80 -4.34 -7.70
C PHE A 111 -6.45 -4.11 -6.21
N VAL A 112 -5.83 -5.13 -5.62
CA VAL A 112 -5.56 -5.24 -4.19
C VAL A 112 -4.06 -5.36 -3.90
N CYS A 113 -3.66 -5.00 -2.68
CA CYS A 113 -2.32 -5.30 -2.20
C CYS A 113 -2.13 -6.82 -2.07
N CYS A 114 -1.00 -7.36 -2.55
CA CYS A 114 -0.70 -8.79 -2.49
C CYS A 114 -0.47 -9.34 -1.06
N VAL A 115 -0.24 -8.47 -0.07
CA VAL A 115 -0.03 -8.87 1.34
C VAL A 115 -1.34 -8.82 2.13
N CYS A 116 -1.96 -7.64 2.30
CA CYS A 116 -3.18 -7.53 3.09
C CYS A 116 -4.48 -7.79 2.33
N ARG A 117 -4.42 -8.00 1.01
CA ARG A 117 -5.58 -8.23 0.12
C ARG A 117 -6.64 -7.11 0.15
N GLN A 118 -6.32 -5.94 0.71
CA GLN A 118 -7.20 -4.78 0.69
C GLN A 118 -7.11 -4.03 -0.64
N LEU A 119 -8.21 -3.41 -1.05
CA LEU A 119 -8.28 -2.53 -2.22
C LEU A 119 -7.27 -1.39 -2.07
N LEU A 120 -6.56 -1.08 -3.16
CA LEU A 120 -5.57 -0.01 -3.16
C LEU A 120 -6.28 1.35 -3.15
N VAL A 121 -6.11 2.09 -2.06
CA VAL A 121 -6.83 3.35 -1.82
C VAL A 121 -6.52 4.37 -2.92
N ASP A 122 -7.56 5.01 -3.44
CA ASP A 122 -7.46 6.01 -4.52
C ASP A 122 -6.72 5.51 -5.77
N LEU A 123 -6.71 4.18 -5.96
CA LEU A 123 -5.96 3.49 -7.00
C LEU A 123 -4.45 3.75 -6.92
N ILE A 124 -3.94 4.21 -5.78
CA ILE A 124 -2.51 4.42 -5.54
C ILE A 124 -1.87 3.08 -5.18
N TYR A 125 -0.83 2.69 -5.91
CA TYR A 125 -0.15 1.41 -5.72
C TYR A 125 1.35 1.54 -5.85
N PHE A 126 2.07 0.55 -5.33
CA PHE A 126 3.50 0.37 -5.54
C PHE A 126 3.73 -0.95 -6.29
N TRP A 127 4.43 -0.89 -7.42
CA TRP A 127 4.74 -2.05 -8.24
C TRP A 127 6.17 -2.52 -8.01
N ARG A 128 6.32 -3.80 -7.65
CA ARG A 128 7.62 -4.44 -7.46
C ARG A 128 7.49 -5.92 -7.79
N GLU A 129 8.47 -6.46 -8.53
CA GLU A 129 8.60 -7.90 -8.79
C GLU A 129 7.31 -8.58 -9.27
N GLY A 130 6.57 -7.91 -10.17
CA GLY A 130 5.34 -8.47 -10.72
C GLY A 130 4.10 -8.37 -9.81
N ARG A 131 4.19 -7.67 -8.67
CA ARG A 131 3.15 -7.63 -7.65
C ARG A 131 2.74 -6.20 -7.28
N LEU A 132 1.46 -6.05 -6.90
CA LEU A 132 0.89 -4.82 -6.37
C LEU A 132 1.04 -4.78 -4.84
N TYR A 133 1.55 -3.67 -4.32
CA TYR A 133 1.68 -3.40 -2.90
C TYR A 133 0.98 -2.09 -2.54
N CYS A 134 0.45 -2.00 -1.32
CA CYS A 134 0.17 -0.70 -0.73
C CYS A 134 1.47 -0.02 -0.28
N GLY A 135 1.41 1.25 0.09
CA GLY A 135 2.60 1.99 0.56
C GLY A 135 3.29 1.30 1.74
N ARG A 136 2.54 0.93 2.77
CA ARG A 136 3.06 0.22 3.95
C ARG A 136 3.83 -1.04 3.58
N HIS A 137 3.19 -2.00 2.92
CA HIS A 137 3.82 -3.29 2.65
C HIS A 137 4.97 -3.17 1.64
N HIS A 138 4.91 -2.21 0.71
CA HIS A 138 6.07 -1.92 -0.13
C HIS A 138 7.26 -1.41 0.70
N ALA A 139 7.02 -0.54 1.67
CA ALA A 139 8.07 -0.06 2.57
C ALA A 139 8.74 -1.22 3.32
N GLU A 140 7.93 -2.16 3.81
CA GLU A 140 8.36 -3.35 4.54
C GLU A 140 9.16 -4.35 3.68
N THR A 141 9.05 -4.28 2.34
CA THR A 141 9.95 -5.04 1.45
C THR A 141 11.36 -4.46 1.34
N LEU A 142 11.62 -3.27 1.91
CA LEU A 142 12.88 -2.55 1.77
C LEU A 142 13.56 -2.27 3.12
N LYS A 143 12.77 -1.95 4.14
CA LYS A 143 13.26 -1.65 5.50
C LYS A 143 12.32 -2.28 6.53
N PRO A 144 12.84 -2.77 7.67
CA PRO A 144 12.00 -3.33 8.70
C PRO A 144 11.10 -2.27 9.34
N ARG A 145 9.93 -2.69 9.84
CA ARG A 145 9.00 -1.82 10.57
C ARG A 145 8.99 -2.20 12.04
N CYS A 146 9.09 -1.20 12.92
CA CYS A 146 9.05 -1.41 14.35
C CYS A 146 7.65 -1.85 14.80
N CYS A 147 7.53 -3.01 15.45
CA CYS A 147 6.25 -3.53 15.92
C CYS A 147 5.63 -2.73 17.08
N ALA A 148 6.39 -1.87 17.76
CA ALA A 148 5.90 -1.07 18.87
C ALA A 148 5.35 0.30 18.41
N CYS A 149 6.09 1.04 17.59
CA CYS A 149 5.72 2.39 17.16
C CYS A 149 5.20 2.48 15.73
N ASP A 150 5.19 1.37 14.99
CA ASP A 150 4.72 1.28 13.61
C ASP A 150 5.54 2.11 12.59
N GLU A 151 6.70 2.65 12.96
CA GLU A 151 7.58 3.41 12.06
C GLU A 151 8.59 2.49 11.35
N ILE A 152 9.01 2.88 10.15
CA ILE A 152 10.12 2.20 9.45
C ILE A 152 11.42 2.49 10.20
N ILE A 153 12.19 1.43 10.45
CA ILE A 153 13.48 1.52 11.11
C ILE A 153 14.51 1.93 10.06
N LEU A 154 14.97 3.17 10.17
CA LEU A 154 15.95 3.75 9.24
C LEU A 154 17.38 3.44 9.68
N ALA A 155 17.62 3.48 11.00
CA ALA A 155 18.89 3.10 11.61
C ALA A 155 19.47 1.78 11.08
N ASP A 156 20.80 1.70 11.06
CA ASP A 156 21.56 0.52 10.61
C ASP A 156 21.36 -0.70 11.50
N GLU A 157 21.06 -0.46 12.78
CA GLU A 157 20.88 -1.50 13.79
C GLU A 157 19.43 -1.53 14.29
N CYS A 158 18.89 -2.73 14.38
CA CYS A 158 17.60 -2.99 14.99
C CYS A 158 17.61 -4.34 15.71
N THR A 159 16.66 -4.53 16.62
CA THR A 159 16.45 -5.84 17.25
C THR A 159 15.43 -6.62 16.46
N GLU A 160 15.76 -7.86 16.08
CA GLU A 160 14.84 -8.80 15.45
C GLU A 160 14.59 -10.01 16.35
N ALA A 161 13.32 -10.36 16.53
CA ALA A 161 12.88 -11.51 17.32
C ALA A 161 11.53 -12.00 16.79
N GLU A 162 11.34 -13.33 16.69
CA GLU A 162 10.08 -13.94 16.23
C GLU A 162 9.55 -13.40 14.88
N GLY A 163 10.45 -13.06 13.95
CA GLY A 163 10.08 -12.49 12.64
C GLY A 163 9.53 -11.06 12.71
N ARG A 164 9.74 -10.37 13.82
CA ARG A 164 9.38 -8.97 14.05
C ARG A 164 10.65 -8.16 14.28
N ALA A 165 10.54 -6.85 14.07
CA ALA A 165 11.63 -5.92 14.26
C ALA A 165 11.23 -4.78 15.22
N TRP A 166 12.20 -4.25 15.94
CA TRP A 166 12.04 -3.12 16.85
C TRP A 166 13.23 -2.19 16.73
N HIS A 167 12.95 -0.88 16.85
CA HIS A 167 14.00 0.07 17.22
C HIS A 167 14.66 -0.41 18.53
N MET A 168 15.96 -0.17 18.70
CA MET A 168 16.69 -0.54 19.92
C MET A 168 16.01 0.01 21.20
N ARG A 169 15.40 1.20 21.09
CA ARG A 169 14.65 1.86 22.18
C ARG A 169 13.22 1.35 22.40
N HIS A 170 12.74 0.42 21.58
CA HIS A 170 11.39 -0.13 21.66
C HIS A 170 11.37 -1.64 21.93
N PHE A 171 12.55 -2.27 22.02
CA PHE A 171 12.66 -3.64 22.45
C PHE A 171 12.65 -3.69 23.98
N ALA A 172 11.47 -3.86 24.56
CA ALA A 172 11.28 -3.95 26.01
C ALA A 172 10.48 -5.21 26.37
N CYS A 173 10.73 -5.76 27.56
CA CYS A 173 9.97 -6.89 28.07
C CYS A 173 8.52 -6.48 28.36
N LEU A 174 7.55 -7.19 27.76
CA LEU A 174 6.10 -6.95 27.93
C LEU A 174 5.62 -7.07 29.39
N GLU A 175 6.36 -7.76 30.25
CA GLU A 175 5.97 -8.00 31.65
C GLU A 175 6.53 -6.96 32.62
N CYS A 176 7.65 -6.31 32.29
CA CYS A 176 8.32 -5.41 33.23
C CYS A 176 8.79 -4.08 32.64
N ASP A 177 8.53 -3.83 31.35
CA ASP A 177 8.89 -2.63 30.59
C ASP A 177 10.39 -2.26 30.65
N ARG A 178 11.25 -3.20 31.08
CA ARG A 178 12.71 -3.01 31.09
C ARG A 178 13.30 -3.36 29.72
N GLN A 179 14.26 -2.54 29.30
CA GLN A 179 15.21 -2.81 28.20
C GLN A 179 16.42 -3.58 28.72
#